data_AF-A0A4Y8UR38-F1
#
_entry.id   AF-A0A4Y8UR38-F1
#
_cell.length_a   1.000
_cell.length_b   1.000
_cell.length_c   1.000
_cell.angle_alpha   90.00
_cell.angle_beta   90.00
_cell.angle_gamma   90.00
#
_symmetry.space_group_name_H-M   'P 1'
#
loop_
_entity.id
_entity.type
_entity.pdbx_description
1 polymer ?
#
loop_
_entity_poly.entity_id
_entity_poly.type
_entity_poly.pdbx_seq_one_letter_code
_entity_poly.pdbx_strand_id
1 'polypeptide(L)'
;MGALVVLAVAAVVGTRAVTAARSRPLPADVTAPTSAHVVQLVTGSCVAALPADGEVARVDVVPCAQPHAAQVVAQYAFDPAAVWPGQAGADARVARACVLSEDEQAAGVRVVTWAPTEQGWGRGDRTGLCLAVPPSPVTGSFLDGSATPAP
;
A
#
# COMPACT_ATOMS: atom_id res chain seq x y z
N MET A 1 -18.68 18.40 -58.83
CA MET A 1 -17.49 17.62 -58.45
C MET A 1 -16.80 18.30 -57.28
N GLY A 2 -16.62 17.57 -56.16
CA GLY A 2 -15.67 17.88 -55.07
C GLY A 2 -16.09 18.94 -54.04
N ALA A 3 -15.95 18.77 -52.73
CA ALA A 3 -15.85 17.63 -51.82
C ALA A 3 -16.00 18.24 -50.41
N LEU A 4 -16.93 17.74 -49.59
CA LEU A 4 -17.08 18.14 -48.19
C LEU A 4 -15.90 17.58 -47.38
N VAL A 5 -15.04 18.44 -46.87
CA VAL A 5 -14.00 18.04 -45.92
C VAL A 5 -14.65 17.92 -44.54
N VAL A 6 -15.03 16.70 -44.17
CA VAL A 6 -15.46 16.38 -42.81
C VAL A 6 -14.21 16.24 -41.96
N LEU A 7 -13.91 17.26 -41.16
CA LEU A 7 -12.91 17.16 -40.08
C LEU A 7 -13.49 16.31 -38.96
N ALA A 8 -13.21 15.01 -39.00
CA ALA A 8 -13.46 14.11 -37.87
C ALA A 8 -12.43 14.40 -36.76
N VAL A 9 -12.82 15.20 -35.77
CA VAL A 9 -12.08 15.30 -34.51
C VAL A 9 -12.37 14.02 -33.72
N ALA A 10 -11.51 13.03 -33.84
CA ALA A 10 -11.53 11.86 -32.97
C ALA A 10 -11.17 12.30 -31.55
N ALA A 11 -12.17 12.34 -30.66
CA ALA A 11 -11.97 12.60 -29.25
C ALA A 11 -11.15 11.45 -28.64
N VAL A 12 -9.89 11.72 -28.27
CA VAL A 12 -9.03 10.78 -27.52
C VAL A 12 -9.52 10.72 -26.07
N VAL A 13 -10.64 10.05 -25.84
CA VAL A 13 -11.18 9.77 -24.50
C VAL A 13 -10.83 8.31 -24.17
N GLY A 14 -9.56 8.03 -23.89
CA GLY A 14 -9.13 6.63 -23.71
C GLY A 14 -7.97 6.38 -22.75
N THR A 15 -7.19 7.39 -22.39
CA THR A 15 -5.96 7.17 -21.59
C THR A 15 -6.09 7.47 -20.10
N ARG A 16 -7.08 8.29 -19.69
CA ARG A 16 -7.28 8.67 -18.27
C ARG A 16 -7.90 7.54 -17.42
N ALA A 17 -8.69 6.66 -18.03
CA ALA A 17 -9.38 5.59 -17.31
C ALA A 17 -8.44 4.45 -16.86
N VAL A 18 -7.41 4.16 -17.66
CA VAL A 18 -6.47 3.06 -17.39
C VAL A 18 -5.51 3.38 -16.23
N THR A 19 -5.14 4.65 -16.06
CA THR A 19 -4.29 5.08 -14.93
C THR A 19 -5.05 5.12 -13.62
N ALA A 20 -6.30 5.59 -13.62
CA ALA A 20 -7.13 5.65 -12.40
C ALA A 20 -7.46 4.27 -11.80
N ALA A 21 -7.50 3.21 -12.62
CA ALA A 21 -7.77 1.86 -12.14
C ALA A 21 -6.63 1.24 -11.32
N ARG A 22 -5.37 1.65 -11.55
CA ARG A 22 -4.18 1.04 -10.90
C ARG A 22 -3.86 1.63 -9.52
N SER A 23 -4.42 2.77 -9.17
CA SER A 23 -4.22 3.44 -7.89
C SER A 23 -5.45 3.39 -6.99
N ARG A 24 -6.51 2.67 -7.39
CA ARG A 24 -7.72 2.57 -6.59
C ARG A 24 -7.41 1.75 -5.33
N PRO A 25 -7.69 2.30 -4.13
CA PRO A 25 -7.51 1.56 -2.89
C PRO A 25 -8.31 0.26 -2.89
N LEU A 26 -7.72 -0.80 -2.33
CA LEU A 26 -8.43 -2.03 -2.04
C LEU A 26 -9.31 -1.86 -0.79
N PRO A 27 -10.32 -2.74 -0.60
CA PRO A 27 -10.91 -2.94 0.71
C PRO A 27 -9.82 -3.25 1.75
N ALA A 28 -10.03 -2.76 2.98
CA ALA A 28 -9.11 -3.02 4.09
C ALA A 28 -8.91 -4.52 4.33
N ASP A 29 -9.99 -5.28 4.33
CA ASP A 29 -9.98 -6.74 4.31
C ASP A 29 -10.56 -7.23 2.97
N VAL A 30 -9.75 -7.93 2.18
CA VAL A 30 -10.16 -8.44 0.88
C VAL A 30 -10.91 -9.75 1.07
N THR A 31 -11.91 -10.03 0.23
CA THR A 31 -12.70 -11.27 0.35
C THR A 31 -12.02 -12.49 -0.28
N ALA A 32 -10.97 -12.29 -1.07
CA ALA A 32 -10.19 -13.34 -1.70
C ALA A 32 -8.75 -12.87 -1.96
N PRO A 33 -7.77 -13.79 -2.04
CA PRO A 33 -6.39 -13.46 -2.37
C PRO A 33 -6.28 -12.70 -3.69
N THR A 34 -5.44 -11.67 -3.71
CA THR A 34 -5.21 -10.85 -4.90
C THR A 34 -3.81 -10.24 -4.90
N SER A 35 -3.19 -10.14 -6.08
CA SER A 35 -1.96 -9.39 -6.25
C SER A 35 -2.28 -7.90 -6.41
N ALA A 36 -1.71 -7.06 -5.57
CA ALA A 36 -1.98 -5.63 -5.52
C ALA A 36 -0.70 -4.81 -5.74
N HIS A 37 -0.82 -3.60 -6.28
CA HIS A 37 0.25 -2.61 -6.14
C HIS A 37 0.29 -2.10 -4.70
N VAL A 38 1.49 -1.80 -4.19
CA VAL A 38 1.66 -1.29 -2.82
C VAL A 38 0.82 -0.03 -2.56
N VAL A 39 0.71 0.86 -3.55
CA VAL A 39 -0.10 2.08 -3.47
C VAL A 39 -1.61 1.85 -3.35
N GLN A 40 -2.08 0.60 -3.50
CA GLN A 40 -3.49 0.24 -3.33
C GLN A 40 -3.80 -0.27 -1.92
N LEU A 41 -2.77 -0.58 -1.12
CA LEU A 41 -2.94 -1.02 0.25
C LEU A 41 -3.43 0.14 1.12
N VAL A 42 -4.20 -0.21 2.14
CA VAL A 42 -4.75 0.72 3.12
C VAL A 42 -4.55 0.13 4.52
N THR A 43 -4.79 0.95 5.55
CA THR A 43 -4.91 0.45 6.93
C THR A 43 -5.92 -0.70 6.98
N GLY A 44 -5.46 -1.86 7.45
CA GLY A 44 -6.18 -3.12 7.52
C GLY A 44 -5.69 -4.18 6.54
N SER A 45 -5.01 -3.81 5.44
CA SER A 45 -4.58 -4.77 4.42
C SER A 45 -3.59 -5.81 4.97
N CYS A 46 -3.95 -7.09 4.82
CA CYS A 46 -3.16 -8.24 5.25
C CYS A 46 -2.32 -8.81 4.10
N VAL A 47 -1.00 -8.88 4.30
CA VAL A 47 -0.01 -9.26 3.28
C VAL A 47 0.49 -10.68 3.52
N ALA A 48 0.35 -11.56 2.53
CA ALA A 48 0.66 -12.98 2.66
C ALA A 48 2.12 -13.24 3.05
N ALA A 49 3.05 -12.54 2.40
CA ALA A 49 4.48 -12.65 2.63
C ALA A 49 5.17 -11.29 2.44
N LEU A 50 6.18 -11.02 3.26
CA LEU A 50 7.04 -9.85 3.02
C LEU A 50 8.01 -10.15 1.87
N PRO A 51 8.13 -9.25 0.89
CA PRO A 51 9.17 -9.34 -0.13
C PRO A 51 10.56 -9.13 0.49
N ALA A 52 11.59 -9.46 -0.28
CA ALA A 52 12.97 -9.11 0.08
C ALA A 52 13.11 -7.58 0.24
N ASP A 53 14.08 -7.17 1.05
CA ASP A 53 14.38 -5.75 1.27
C ASP A 53 14.68 -5.02 -0.05
N GLY A 54 14.18 -3.80 -0.18
CA GLY A 54 14.35 -2.96 -1.37
C GLY A 54 13.05 -2.37 -1.88
N GLU A 55 12.98 -2.09 -3.19
CA GLU A 55 11.79 -1.54 -3.82
C GLU A 55 10.68 -2.59 -3.92
N VAL A 56 9.49 -2.24 -3.42
CA VAL A 56 8.31 -3.10 -3.46
C VAL A 56 7.26 -2.48 -4.38
N ALA A 57 7.03 -3.11 -5.52
CA ALA A 57 6.03 -2.65 -6.50
C ALA A 57 4.66 -3.32 -6.30
N ARG A 58 4.66 -4.61 -5.95
CA ARG A 58 3.48 -5.44 -5.75
C ARG A 58 3.67 -6.40 -4.59
N VAL A 59 2.55 -6.79 -3.99
CA VAL A 59 2.46 -7.81 -2.95
C VAL A 59 1.20 -8.63 -3.13
N ASP A 60 1.17 -9.81 -2.51
CA ASP A 60 -0.04 -10.61 -2.42
C ASP A 60 -0.80 -10.23 -1.14
N VAL A 61 -2.03 -9.77 -1.32
CA VAL A 61 -2.96 -9.39 -0.24
C VAL A 61 -3.97 -10.53 -0.08
N VAL A 62 -4.20 -10.94 1.16
CA VAL A 62 -5.11 -12.04 1.51
C VAL A 62 -6.18 -11.56 2.49
N PRO A 63 -7.35 -12.23 2.57
CA PRO A 63 -8.27 -12.01 3.67
C PRO A 63 -7.54 -12.18 5.00
N CYS A 64 -7.79 -11.30 5.97
CA CYS A 64 -7.09 -11.36 7.26
C CYS A 64 -7.40 -12.66 8.03
N ALA A 65 -8.53 -13.32 7.74
CA ALA A 65 -8.85 -14.65 8.24
C ALA A 65 -7.93 -15.78 7.69
N GLN A 66 -7.13 -15.49 6.66
CA GLN A 66 -6.11 -16.39 6.13
C GLN A 66 -4.73 -16.08 6.73
N PRO A 67 -3.81 -17.06 6.77
CA PRO A 67 -2.46 -16.83 7.26
C PRO A 67 -1.76 -15.71 6.50
N HIS A 68 -1.25 -14.71 7.22
CA HIS A 68 -0.52 -13.58 6.65
C HIS A 68 0.69 -13.20 7.51
N ALA A 69 1.73 -12.70 6.85
CA ALA A 69 3.01 -12.37 7.48
C ALA A 69 3.09 -10.92 7.97
N ALA A 70 2.21 -10.05 7.49
CA ALA A 70 2.17 -8.65 7.92
C ALA A 70 0.78 -8.03 7.73
N GLN A 71 0.46 -6.98 8.49
CA GLN A 71 -0.73 -6.16 8.27
C GLN A 71 -0.37 -4.68 8.26
N VAL A 72 -0.95 -3.91 7.35
CA VAL A 72 -0.85 -2.45 7.38
C VAL A 72 -1.68 -1.92 8.55
N VAL A 73 -1.03 -1.43 9.60
CA VAL A 73 -1.70 -0.95 10.82
C VAL A 73 -1.86 0.58 10.84
N ALA A 74 -1.05 1.30 10.07
CA ALA A 74 -1.15 2.74 9.94
C ALA A 74 -0.66 3.23 8.58
N GLN A 75 -1.06 4.45 8.23
CA GLN A 75 -0.60 5.15 7.03
C GLN A 75 -0.10 6.54 7.42
N TYR A 76 1.01 6.95 6.80
CA TYR A 76 1.51 8.32 6.89
C TYR A 76 1.16 9.06 5.60
N ALA A 77 0.31 10.08 5.70
CA ALA A 77 0.00 10.94 4.58
C ALA A 77 1.02 12.09 4.51
N PHE A 78 1.80 12.13 3.43
CA PHE A 78 2.59 13.31 3.10
C PHE A 78 1.66 14.43 2.63
N ASP A 79 2.05 15.69 2.89
CA ASP A 79 1.34 16.83 2.32
C ASP A 79 1.31 16.71 0.78
N PRO A 80 0.14 16.86 0.12
CA PRO A 80 0.04 16.74 -1.33
C PRO A 80 0.95 17.70 -2.10
N ALA A 81 1.24 18.88 -1.54
CA ALA A 81 2.12 19.90 -2.09
C ALA A 81 3.58 19.78 -1.62
N ALA A 82 3.93 18.75 -0.85
CA ALA A 82 5.31 18.55 -0.42
C ALA A 82 6.27 18.39 -1.61
N VAL A 83 7.46 18.97 -1.47
CA VAL A 83 8.60 18.68 -2.34
C VAL A 83 9.21 17.33 -1.94
N TRP A 84 9.68 16.55 -2.91
CA TRP A 84 10.35 15.27 -2.67
C TRP A 84 11.53 15.45 -1.68
N PRO A 85 11.50 14.84 -0.49
CA PRO A 85 12.53 15.03 0.53
C PRO A 85 13.79 14.19 0.30
N GLY A 86 13.89 13.46 -0.81
CA GLY A 86 14.86 12.37 -1.00
C GLY A 86 14.44 11.10 -0.27
N GLN A 87 15.00 9.95 -0.68
CA GLN A 87 14.57 8.64 -0.16
C GLN A 87 14.73 8.55 1.36
N ALA A 88 15.92 8.84 1.89
CA ALA A 88 16.18 8.81 3.33
C ALA A 88 15.26 9.77 4.12
N GLY A 89 14.90 10.91 3.52
CA GLY A 89 13.98 11.87 4.13
C GLY A 89 12.53 11.36 4.18
N ALA A 90 12.09 10.64 3.14
CA ALA A 90 10.79 9.97 3.11
C ALA A 90 10.75 8.83 4.13
N ASP A 91 11.74 7.93 4.11
CA ASP A 91 11.86 6.79 5.02
C ASP A 91 11.83 7.26 6.49
N ALA A 92 12.63 8.27 6.84
CA ALA A 92 12.68 8.79 8.20
C ALA A 92 11.37 9.46 8.66
N ARG A 93 10.57 10.02 7.74
CA ARG A 93 9.24 10.58 8.09
C ARG A 93 8.24 9.48 8.36
N VAL A 94 8.19 8.46 7.50
CA VAL A 94 7.30 7.30 7.69
C VAL A 94 7.68 6.57 8.98
N ALA A 95 8.96 6.25 9.19
CA ALA A 95 9.45 5.58 10.39
C ALA A 95 9.06 6.30 11.69
N ARG A 96 9.15 7.63 11.74
CA ARG A 96 8.77 8.41 12.93
C ARG A 96 7.26 8.40 13.21
N ALA A 97 6.44 8.24 12.19
CA ALA A 97 4.99 8.15 12.34
C ALA A 97 4.51 6.73 12.69
N CYS A 98 5.38 5.72 12.53
CA CYS A 98 5.07 4.34 12.78
C CYS A 98 5.44 3.96 14.22
N VAL A 99 4.43 3.88 15.09
CA VAL A 99 4.62 3.57 16.51
C VAL A 99 3.79 2.35 16.87
N LEU A 100 4.40 1.37 17.53
CA LEU A 100 3.71 0.23 18.14
C LEU A 100 3.36 0.55 19.60
N SER A 101 2.28 -0.07 20.08
CA SER A 101 2.02 -0.15 21.53
C SER A 101 3.11 -0.96 22.24
N GLU A 102 3.21 -0.79 23.56
CA GLU A 102 4.12 -1.58 24.40
C GLU A 102 3.75 -3.08 24.35
N ASP A 103 2.46 -3.40 24.32
CA ASP A 103 1.96 -4.77 24.26
C ASP A 103 2.34 -5.47 22.94
N GLU A 104 2.22 -4.78 21.80
CA GLU A 104 2.64 -5.32 20.50
C GLU A 104 4.15 -5.59 20.48
N GLN A 105 4.97 -4.68 21.01
CA GLN A 105 6.41 -4.87 21.11
C GLN A 105 6.76 -6.04 22.03
N ALA A 106 6.07 -6.17 23.17
CA ALA A 106 6.25 -7.28 24.11
C ALA A 106 5.86 -8.64 23.50
N ALA A 107 4.87 -8.64 22.59
CA ALA A 107 4.49 -9.82 21.81
C ALA A 107 5.47 -10.16 20.67
N GLY A 108 6.56 -9.40 20.51
CA GLY A 108 7.58 -9.61 19.48
C GLY A 108 7.17 -9.11 18.10
N VAL A 109 6.11 -8.29 18.00
CA VAL A 109 5.73 -7.63 16.75
C VAL A 109 6.76 -6.56 16.43
N ARG A 110 7.25 -6.56 15.20
CA ARG A 110 8.14 -5.51 14.68
C ARG A 110 7.43 -4.68 13.61
N VAL A 111 7.92 -3.47 13.39
CA VAL A 111 7.45 -2.61 12.28
C VAL A 111 8.35 -2.78 11.06
N VAL A 112 7.71 -2.86 9.89
CA VAL A 112 8.33 -2.53 8.61
C VAL A 112 7.63 -1.31 8.05
N THR A 113 8.39 -0.37 7.52
CA THR A 113 7.85 0.84 6.89
C THR A 113 8.14 0.85 5.41
N TRP A 114 7.13 1.17 4.61
CA TRP A 114 7.30 1.43 3.19
C TRP A 114 7.01 2.90 2.90
N ALA A 115 8.01 3.62 2.40
CA ALA A 115 7.85 4.98 1.94
C ALA A 115 7.76 5.02 0.40
N PRO A 116 7.14 6.07 -0.17
CA PRO A 116 7.17 6.27 -1.62
C PRO A 116 8.62 6.34 -2.13
N THR A 117 8.85 5.81 -3.33
CA THR A 117 10.08 6.06 -4.09
C THR A 117 9.99 7.40 -4.81
N GLU A 118 11.10 7.95 -5.29
CA GLU A 118 11.08 9.15 -6.16
C GLU A 118 10.19 8.95 -7.39
N GLN A 119 10.24 7.75 -7.97
CA GLN A 119 9.41 7.39 -9.12
C GLN A 119 7.92 7.35 -8.75
N GLY A 120 7.56 6.76 -7.61
CA GLY A 120 6.21 6.78 -7.07
C GLY A 120 5.73 8.20 -6.79
N TRP A 121 6.61 9.02 -6.20
CA TRP A 121 6.35 10.41 -5.90
C TRP A 121 6.04 11.22 -7.16
N GLY A 122 6.79 11.01 -8.24
CA GLY A 122 6.52 11.63 -9.55
C GLY A 122 5.16 11.24 -10.15
N ARG A 123 4.59 10.10 -9.74
CA ARG A 123 3.25 9.63 -10.13
C ARG A 123 2.15 10.03 -9.16
N GLY A 124 2.48 10.78 -8.11
CA GLY A 124 1.52 11.27 -7.11
C GLY A 124 1.39 10.40 -5.87
N ASP A 125 2.24 9.39 -5.66
CA ASP A 125 2.26 8.63 -4.41
C ASP A 125 2.73 9.53 -3.25
N ARG A 126 1.87 9.70 -2.26
CA ARG A 126 2.08 10.54 -1.08
C ARG A 126 1.76 9.76 0.20
N THR A 127 1.84 8.43 0.16
CA THR A 127 1.44 7.59 1.29
C THR A 127 2.61 6.71 1.73
N GLY A 128 2.99 6.80 2.99
CA GLY A 128 3.82 5.80 3.66
C GLY A 128 2.95 4.75 4.36
N LEU A 129 3.40 3.50 4.41
CA LEU A 129 2.70 2.40 5.07
C LEU A 129 3.50 1.90 6.28
N CYS A 130 2.79 1.69 7.38
CA CYS A 130 3.28 1.02 8.59
C CYS A 130 2.76 -0.42 8.60
N LEU A 131 3.66 -1.40 8.54
CA LEU A 131 3.29 -2.81 8.60
C LEU A 131 3.71 -3.41 9.94
N ALA A 132 2.75 -3.96 10.67
CA ALA A 132 2.99 -4.83 11.81
C ALA A 132 3.39 -6.22 11.29
N VAL A 133 4.49 -6.74 11.80
CA VAL A 133 5.07 -8.03 11.40
C VAL A 133 5.25 -8.90 12.65
N PRO A 134 4.38 -9.90 12.87
CA PRO A 134 4.55 -10.85 13.96
C PRO A 134 5.78 -11.76 13.75
N PRO A 135 6.25 -12.45 14.82
CA PRO A 135 7.37 -13.39 14.72
C PRO A 135 7.07 -14.63 13.85
N SER A 136 5.79 -14.94 13.66
CA SER A 136 5.28 -16.01 12.79
C SER A 136 3.96 -15.55 12.16
N PRO A 137 3.53 -16.14 11.02
CA PRO A 137 2.25 -15.79 10.41
C PRO A 137 1.06 -15.90 11.38
N VAL A 138 0.07 -15.04 11.19
CA VAL A 138 -1.15 -14.95 12.01
C VAL A 138 -2.40 -15.05 11.16
N THR A 139 -3.54 -15.34 11.79
CA THR A 139 -4.89 -15.08 11.28
C THR A 139 -5.59 -14.07 12.18
N GLY A 140 -6.58 -13.33 11.64
CA GLY A 140 -7.24 -12.23 12.35
C GLY A 140 -6.59 -10.88 12.05
N SER A 141 -6.84 -9.87 12.88
CA SER A 141 -6.40 -8.49 12.65
C SER A 141 -5.78 -7.90 13.91
N PHE A 142 -4.69 -7.16 13.75
CA PHE A 142 -4.09 -6.36 14.82
C PHE A 142 -4.97 -5.15 15.18
N LEU A 143 -5.76 -4.65 14.23
CA LEU A 143 -6.58 -3.46 14.42
C LEU A 143 -7.79 -3.67 15.35
N ASP A 144 -8.24 -4.91 15.52
CA ASP A 144 -9.35 -5.28 16.42
C ASP A 144 -8.92 -6.25 17.53
N GLY A 145 -7.62 -6.57 17.61
CA GLY A 145 -7.06 -7.47 18.61
C GLY A 145 -7.38 -8.96 18.39
N SER A 146 -7.91 -9.34 17.22
CA SER A 146 -8.22 -10.74 16.90
C SER A 146 -7.03 -11.54 16.35
N ALA A 147 -5.89 -10.89 16.09
CA ALA A 147 -4.69 -11.55 15.57
C ALA A 147 -4.21 -12.68 16.52
N THR A 148 -4.11 -13.90 15.98
CA THR A 148 -3.61 -15.09 16.67
C THR A 148 -2.66 -15.86 15.77
N PRO A 149 -1.69 -16.64 16.33
CA PRO A 149 -0.81 -17.47 15.50
C PRO A 149 -1.62 -18.35 14.54
N ALA A 150 -1.21 -18.35 13.27
CA ALA A 150 -1.84 -19.19 12.26
C ALA A 150 -1.60 -20.69 12.60
N PRO A 151 -2.59 -21.56 12.34
CA PRO A 151 -2.49 -22.99 12.60
C PRO A 151 -1.47 -23.72 11.70
#